data_AF-A0A328F686-F1
#
_entry.id   AF-A0A328F686-F1
#
_cell.length_a   1.000
_cell.length_b   1.000
_cell.length_c   1.000
_cell.angle_alpha   90.00
_cell.angle_beta   90.00
_cell.angle_gamma   90.00
#
_symmetry.space_group_name_H-M   'P 1'
#
loop_
_entity.id
_entity.type
_entity.pdbx_description
1 polymer ?
#
loop_
_entity_poly.entity_id
_entity_poly.type
_entity_poly.pdbx_seq_one_letter_code
_entity_poly.pdbx_strand_id
1 'polypeptide(L)' 'MSIGSVFKAAFALKQGHRQGSIQGSTLQLGGVIVVDTSGTVRYFFSSEKAGDHPKVDDLLMALEE' A
#
# COMPACT_ATOMS: atom_id res chain seq x y z
N MET A 1 8.99 -5.71 13.64
CA MET A 1 8.13 -4.68 14.28
C MET A 1 9.03 -3.66 14.95
N SER A 2 8.95 -2.38 14.57
CA SER A 2 9.72 -1.30 15.18
C SER A 2 8.95 -0.65 16.33
N ILE A 3 9.63 -0.03 17.29
CA ILE A 3 9.01 0.81 18.33
C ILE A 3 8.09 1.89 17.69
N GLY A 4 8.52 2.47 16.57
CA GLY A 4 7.72 3.47 15.86
C GLY A 4 6.38 2.94 15.34
N SER A 5 6.32 1.66 14.91
CA SER A 5 5.06 1.05 14.45
C SER A 5 4.04 0.83 15.57
N VAL A 6 4.50 0.60 16.81
CA VAL A 6 3.62 0.42 17.97
C VAL A 6 2.94 1.74 18.34
N PHE A 7 3.68 2.84 18.35
CA PHE A 7 3.11 4.17 18.60
C PHE A 7 2.08 4.58 17.54
N LYS A 8 2.35 4.27 16.26
CA LYS A 8 1.39 4.51 15.17
C LYS A 8 0.10 3.72 15.35
N ALA A 9 0.20 2.44 15.73
CA ALA A 9 -0.96 1.60 16.00
C ALA A 9 -1.81 2.15 17.15
N ALA A 10 -1.17 2.59 18.25
CA ALA A 10 -1.87 3.21 19.38
C ALA A 10 -2.58 4.52 18.99
N PHE A 11 -1.95 5.35 18.17
CA PHE A 11 -2.53 6.60 17.69
C PHE A 11 -3.73 6.36 16.76
N ALA A 12 -3.62 5.43 15.82
CA ALA A 12 -4.71 5.04 14.93
C ALA A 12 -5.92 4.50 15.71
N LEU A 13 -5.68 3.68 16.73
CA LEU A 13 -6.73 3.18 17.61
C LEU A 13 -7.44 4.32 18.38
N LYS A 14 -6.68 5.32 18.87
CA LYS A 14 -7.23 6.51 19.52
C LYS A 14 -8.12 7.33 18.57
N GLN A 15 -7.83 7.33 17.27
CA GLN A 15 -8.64 8.00 16.24
C GLN A 15 -9.88 7.18 15.81
N GLY A 16 -10.11 6.00 16.41
CA GLY A 16 -11.26 5.15 16.11
C GLY A 16 -11.01 4.16 14.98
N HIS A 17 -9.80 4.09 14.41
CA HIS A 17 -9.47 3.04 13.45
C HIS A 17 -9.37 1.69 14.17
N ARG A 18 -10.18 0.73 13.74
CA ARG A 18 -10.11 -0.66 14.21
C ARG A 18 -9.73 -1.55 13.02
N GLN A 19 -8.51 -2.08 13.05
CA GLN A 19 -8.13 -3.10 12.08
C GLN A 19 -8.86 -4.41 12.44
N GLY A 20 -9.53 -5.01 11.46
CA GLY A 20 -10.11 -6.35 11.59
C GLY A 20 -9.05 -7.45 11.61
N SER A 21 -9.47 -8.71 11.50
CA SER A 21 -8.52 -9.81 11.30
C SER A 21 -7.77 -9.64 9.99
N ILE A 22 -6.49 -10.02 9.99
CA ILE A 22 -5.71 -10.10 8.75
C ILE A 22 -6.32 -11.18 7.87
N GLN A 23 -6.56 -10.87 6.60
CA GLN A 23 -6.97 -11.84 5.59
C GLN A 23 -5.80 -12.08 4.62
N GLY A 24 -5.53 -13.35 4.30
CA GLY A 24 -4.42 -13.75 3.45
C GLY A 24 -3.11 -13.94 4.21
N SER A 25 -1.99 -13.88 3.48
CA SER A 25 -0.65 -14.09 4.04
C SER A 25 -0.16 -12.84 4.78
N THR A 26 0.28 -13.02 6.03
CA THR A 26 0.88 -11.95 6.84
C THR A 26 2.26 -11.52 6.35
N LEU A 27 2.91 -12.33 5.51
CA LEU A 27 4.23 -12.05 4.95
C LEU A 27 4.16 -11.34 3.59
N GLN A 28 2.96 -11.23 3.01
CA GLN A 28 2.78 -10.57 1.74
C GLN A 28 2.80 -9.04 1.93
N LEU A 29 3.71 -8.37 1.22
CA LEU A 29 3.74 -6.92 1.14
C LEU A 29 2.72 -6.42 0.10
N GLY A 30 2.38 -5.14 0.23
CA GLY A 30 1.54 -4.44 -0.74
C GLY A 30 2.27 -4.12 -2.04
N GLY A 31 1.59 -3.41 -2.91
CA GLY A 31 2.12 -2.91 -4.17
C GLY A 31 1.01 -2.32 -5.01
N VAL A 32 1.39 -1.68 -6.11
CA VAL A 32 0.47 -1.13 -7.11
C VAL A 32 0.96 -1.53 -8.49
N ILE A 33 0.03 -1.98 -9.33
CA ILE A 33 0.27 -2.24 -10.75
C ILE A 33 -0.81 -1.51 -11.53
N VAL A 34 -0.40 -0.74 -12.54
CA VAL A 34 -1.33 -0.19 -13.54
C VAL A 34 -1.19 -1.02 -14.80
N VAL A 35 -2.30 -1.60 -15.26
CA VAL A 35 -2.38 -2.41 -16.47
C VAL A 35 -3.39 -1.78 -17.40
N ASP A 36 -3.00 -1.55 -18.65
CA ASP A 36 -3.90 -0.98 -19.66
C ASP A 36 -4.83 -2.03 -20.29
N THR A 37 -5.71 -1.61 -21.19
CA THR A 37 -6.67 -2.50 -21.87
C THR A 37 -6.03 -3.49 -22.85
N SER A 38 -4.76 -3.29 -23.22
CA SER A 38 -3.98 -4.25 -24.01
C SER A 38 -3.33 -5.33 -23.14
N GLY A 39 -3.42 -5.19 -21.81
CA GLY A 39 -2.73 -6.05 -20.85
C GLY A 39 -1.28 -5.63 -20.59
N THR A 40 -0.87 -4.44 -21.02
CA THR A 40 0.50 -3.94 -20.81
C THR A 40 0.62 -3.30 -19.43
N VAL A 41 1.69 -3.66 -18.70
CA VAL A 41 2.02 -3.03 -17.41
C VAL A 41 2.61 -1.64 -17.67
N ARG A 42 1.88 -0.60 -17.30
CA ARG A 42 2.29 0.81 -17.43
C ARG A 42 3.02 1.34 -16.20
N TYR A 43 2.75 0.74 -15.04
CA TYR A 43 3.41 1.09 -13.79
C TYR A 43 3.50 -0.11 -12.87
N PHE A 44 4.62 -0.21 -12.16
CA PHE A 44 4.84 -1.24 -11.15
C PHE A 44 5.52 -0.61 -9.93
N PHE A 45 4.91 -0.80 -8.78
CA PHE A 45 5.46 -0.44 -7.48
C PHE A 45 5.33 -1.63 -6.53
N SER A 46 6.45 -2.03 -5.94
CA SER A 46 6.49 -3.01 -4.85
C SER A 46 6.71 -2.26 -3.55
N SER A 47 5.81 -2.46 -2.56
CA SER A 47 6.01 -1.90 -1.22
C SER A 47 7.27 -2.50 -0.58
N GLU A 48 8.10 -1.66 0.04
CA GLU A 48 9.28 -2.14 0.78
C GLU A 48 8.94 -2.46 2.25
N LYS A 49 7.86 -1.89 2.76
CA LYS A 49 7.40 -2.02 4.15
C LYS A 49 5.88 -1.98 4.24
N ALA A 50 5.34 -2.45 5.37
CA ALA A 50 3.91 -2.37 5.62
C ALA A 50 3.44 -0.91 5.67
N GLY A 51 2.36 -0.61 4.94
CA GLY A 51 1.81 0.75 4.81
C GLY A 51 2.56 1.66 3.85
N ASP A 52 3.49 1.12 3.06
CA ASP A 52 4.16 1.85 1.99
C ASP A 52 3.26 2.00 0.76
N HIS A 53 3.33 3.16 0.10
CA HIS A 53 2.49 3.49 -1.04
C HIS A 53 3.21 4.44 -2.01
N PRO A 54 3.00 4.31 -3.34
CA PRO A 54 3.51 5.27 -4.30
C PRO A 54 2.78 6.61 -4.16
N LYS A 55 3.29 7.66 -4.83
CA LYS A 55 2.54 8.92 -4.94
C LYS A 55 1.41 8.74 -5.92
N VAL A 56 0.25 9.31 -5.62
CA VAL A 56 -0.92 9.24 -6.50
C VAL A 56 -0.63 9.87 -7.86
N ASP A 57 0.12 10.97 -7.90
CA ASP A 57 0.50 11.64 -9.15
C ASP A 57 1.29 10.73 -10.10
N ASP A 58 2.18 9.87 -9.56
CA ASP A 58 2.94 8.90 -10.35
C ASP A 58 2.00 7.86 -11.01
N LEU A 59 0.90 7.50 -10.33
CA LEU A 59 -0.10 6.58 -10.85
C LEU A 59 -0.96 7.22 -11.94
N LEU A 60 -1.30 8.51 -11.78
CA LEU A 60 -2.10 9.24 -12.77
C LEU A 60 -1.30 9.49 -14.05
N MET A 61 -0.01 9.84 -13.93
CA MET A 61 0.87 9.98 -15.09
C MET A 61 0.98 8.69 -15.91
N ALA A 62 0.94 7.52 -15.26
CA ALA A 62 0.98 6.24 -15.96
C ALA A 62 -0.27 5.94 -16.82
N LEU A 63 -1.31 6.76 -16.74
CA LEU A 63 -2.52 6.66 -17.57
C LEU A 63 -2.50 7.58 -18.80
N GLU A 64 -1.56 8.55 -18.85
CA GLU A 64 -1.48 9.56 -19.92
C GLU A 64 -0.57 9.15 -21.09
N GLU A 65 0.11 7.99 -21.01
CA GLU A 65 0.93 7.35 -22.07
C GLU A 65 0.23 6.18 -22.77
#